data_AF-M8C040-F1
#
_entry.id   AF-M8C040-F1
#
_cell.length_a   1.000
_cell.length_b   1.000
_cell.length_c   1.000
_cell.angle_alpha   90.00
_cell.angle_beta   90.00
_cell.angle_gamma   90.00
#
_symmetry.space_group_name_H-M   'P 1'
#
loop_
_entity.id
_entity.type
_entity.pdbx_description
1 polymer ?
#
loop_
_entity_poly.entity_id
_entity_poly.type
_entity_poly.pdbx_seq_one_letter_code
_entity_poly.pdbx_strand_id
1 'polypeptide(L)'
;MAFLTAKRSSAALLLLGLSVSLAACGVAAHDIAAILAARPDLREFSGRLASTGLAYDIDQRNASLTVLAVDNAGMALLKARRLPRATVRRHLSLHVLLDYYDQARLQSLPRGSSEVVSTLLPASSRPGAGASGKVD
;
A
#
# COMPACT_ATOMS: atom_id res chain seq x y z
N MET A 1 -23.83 -14.20 -52.06
CA MET A 1 -23.62 -14.39 -50.59
C MET A 1 -22.12 -14.41 -50.26
N ALA A 2 -21.35 -13.35 -50.56
CA ALA A 2 -19.89 -13.33 -50.33
C ALA A 2 -19.33 -12.00 -49.78
N PHE A 3 -20.19 -11.01 -49.51
CA PHE A 3 -19.75 -9.69 -49.02
C PHE A 3 -19.86 -9.51 -47.50
N LEU A 4 -20.33 -10.53 -46.76
CA LEU A 4 -20.49 -10.44 -45.31
C LEU A 4 -19.29 -10.97 -44.50
N THR A 5 -18.31 -11.61 -45.14
CA THR A 5 -17.14 -12.22 -44.46
C THR A 5 -15.96 -11.26 -44.33
N ALA A 6 -15.80 -10.30 -45.25
CA ALA A 6 -14.69 -9.35 -45.23
C ALA A 6 -14.76 -8.35 -44.07
N LYS A 7 -15.97 -7.87 -43.73
CA LYS A 7 -16.20 -6.90 -42.65
C LYS A 7 -16.05 -7.52 -41.25
N ARG A 8 -16.31 -8.83 -41.14
CA ARG A 8 -16.11 -9.62 -39.91
C ARG A 8 -14.62 -9.83 -39.61
N SER A 9 -13.78 -9.99 -40.64
CA SER A 9 -12.33 -10.10 -40.47
C SER A 9 -11.66 -8.82 -40.01
N SER A 10 -12.04 -7.66 -40.55
CA SER A 10 -11.49 -6.36 -40.08
C SER A 10 -11.89 -6.04 -38.65
N ALA A 11 -13.15 -6.34 -38.27
CA ALA A 11 -13.60 -6.17 -36.88
C ALA A 11 -12.89 -7.14 -35.94
N ALA A 12 -12.64 -8.39 -36.35
CA ALA A 12 -11.89 -9.36 -35.57
C ALA A 12 -10.43 -8.95 -35.39
N LEU A 13 -9.77 -8.45 -36.44
CA LEU A 13 -8.40 -7.92 -36.39
C LEU A 13 -8.29 -6.68 -35.48
N LEU A 14 -9.27 -5.78 -35.52
CA LEU A 14 -9.34 -4.63 -34.60
C LEU A 14 -9.57 -5.06 -33.15
N LEU A 15 -10.45 -6.03 -32.90
CA LEU A 15 -10.68 -6.58 -31.57
C LEU A 15 -9.45 -7.33 -31.02
N LEU A 16 -8.74 -8.07 -31.89
CA LEU A 16 -7.50 -8.76 -31.55
C LEU A 16 -6.35 -7.78 -31.27
N GLY A 17 -6.24 -6.72 -32.08
CA GLY A 17 -5.26 -5.65 -31.87
C GLY A 17 -5.54 -4.86 -30.59
N LEU A 18 -6.82 -4.58 -30.30
CA LEU A 18 -7.22 -3.88 -29.08
C LEU A 18 -6.99 -4.74 -27.83
N SER A 19 -7.24 -6.06 -27.89
CA SER A 19 -7.00 -6.96 -26.76
C SER A 19 -5.50 -7.12 -26.45
N VAL A 20 -4.65 -7.17 -27.48
CA VAL A 20 -3.18 -7.19 -27.31
C VAL A 20 -2.66 -5.88 -26.73
N SER A 21 -3.13 -4.72 -27.21
CA SER A 21 -2.75 -3.42 -26.64
C SER A 21 -3.20 -3.25 -25.19
N LEU A 22 -4.37 -3.77 -24.82
CA LEU A 22 -4.87 -3.69 -23.45
C LEU A 22 -4.08 -4.59 -22.49
N ALA A 23 -3.59 -5.74 -22.97
CA ALA A 23 -2.73 -6.64 -22.20
C ALA A 23 -1.30 -6.10 -22.01
N ALA A 24 -0.82 -5.22 -22.89
CA ALA A 24 0.49 -4.59 -22.79
C ALA A 24 0.54 -3.39 -21.82
N CYS A 25 -0.61 -2.95 -21.30
CA CYS A 25 -0.68 -1.93 -20.25
C CYS A 25 -0.26 -2.56 -18.91
N GLY A 26 1.05 -2.81 -18.76
CA GLY A 26 1.63 -3.15 -17.47
C GLY A 26 1.48 -1.96 -16.54
N VAL A 27 0.71 -2.13 -15.46
CA VAL A 27 0.75 -1.20 -14.33
C VAL A 27 2.22 -1.14 -13.88
N ALA A 28 2.82 0.04 -13.87
CA ALA A 28 4.17 0.20 -13.34
C ALA A 28 4.18 -0.43 -11.94
N ALA A 29 5.00 -1.46 -11.74
CA ALA A 29 5.19 -2.03 -10.42
C ALA A 29 5.89 -0.94 -9.59
N HIS A 30 5.16 -0.36 -8.64
CA HIS A 30 5.73 0.62 -7.74
C HIS A 30 6.51 -0.17 -6.69
N ASP A 31 7.82 0.05 -6.60
CA ASP A 31 8.65 -0.49 -5.52
C ASP A 31 8.81 0.60 -4.47
N ILE A 32 7.96 0.55 -3.43
CA ILE A 32 7.97 1.56 -2.37
C ILE A 32 9.31 1.57 -1.62
N ALA A 33 9.98 0.43 -1.50
CA ALA A 33 11.25 0.34 -0.81
C ALA A 33 12.35 1.04 -1.62
N ALA A 34 12.36 0.87 -2.94
CA ALA A 34 13.29 1.57 -3.84
C ALA A 34 13.06 3.08 -3.83
N ILE A 35 11.80 3.53 -3.91
CA ILE A 35 11.43 4.96 -3.86
C ILE A 35 11.92 5.59 -2.55
N LEU A 36 11.71 4.93 -1.41
CA LEU A 36 12.15 5.43 -0.12
C LEU A 36 13.67 5.34 0.06
N ALA A 37 14.31 4.29 -0.46
CA ALA A 37 15.75 4.10 -0.38
C ALA A 37 16.55 5.13 -1.17
N ALA A 38 15.95 5.79 -2.17
CA ALA A 38 16.55 6.90 -2.89
C ALA A 38 16.87 8.09 -1.97
N ARG A 39 16.21 8.20 -0.81
CA ARG A 39 16.54 9.21 0.20
C ARG A 39 17.45 8.61 1.29
N PRO A 40 18.64 9.18 1.55
CA PRO A 40 19.59 8.65 2.54
C PRO A 40 19.00 8.57 3.95
N ASP A 41 18.17 9.55 4.32
CA ASP A 41 17.56 9.67 5.65
C ASP A 41 16.49 8.61 5.95
N LEU A 42 16.02 7.89 4.92
CA LEU A 42 14.98 6.86 5.02
C LEU A 42 15.51 5.45 4.74
N ARG A 43 16.80 5.28 4.46
CA ARG A 43 17.37 3.98 4.07
C ARG A 43 17.17 2.90 5.13
N GLU A 44 17.19 3.26 6.41
CA GLU A 44 16.93 2.29 7.46
C GLU A 44 15.47 1.83 7.47
N PHE A 45 14.54 2.76 7.29
CA PHE A 45 13.11 2.49 7.24
C PHE A 45 12.75 1.63 6.04
N SER A 46 13.26 1.96 4.85
CA SER A 46 13.03 1.18 3.63
C SER A 46 13.59 -0.24 3.74
N GLY A 47 14.80 -0.39 4.28
CA GLY A 47 15.39 -1.71 4.55
C GLY A 47 14.54 -2.54 5.52
N ARG A 48 13.92 -1.90 6.53
CA ARG A 48 13.01 -2.58 7.45
C ARG A 48 11.70 -2.99 6.81
N LEU A 49 11.10 -2.16 5.96
CA LEU A 49 9.91 -2.52 5.18
C LEU A 49 10.16 -3.73 4.29
N ALA A 50 11.29 -3.75 3.58
CA ALA A 50 11.68 -4.89 2.74
C ALA A 50 11.93 -6.14 3.59
N SER A 51 12.73 -6.02 4.65
CA SER A 51 13.09 -7.16 5.52
C SER A 51 11.89 -7.78 6.25
N THR A 52 10.81 -7.02 6.48
CA THR A 52 9.62 -7.52 7.17
C THR A 52 8.60 -8.15 6.22
N GLY A 53 8.76 -7.97 4.91
CA GLY A 53 7.78 -8.35 3.87
C GLY A 53 6.68 -7.31 3.65
N LEU A 54 6.67 -6.23 4.43
CA LEU A 54 5.66 -5.16 4.29
C LEU A 54 5.79 -4.40 2.97
N ALA A 55 7.01 -4.23 2.45
CA ALA A 55 7.19 -3.60 1.14
C ALA A 55 6.43 -4.35 0.05
N TYR A 56 6.55 -5.69 0.04
CA TYR A 56 5.81 -6.53 -0.89
C TYR A 56 4.29 -6.41 -0.71
N ASP A 57 3.81 -6.41 0.54
CA ASP A 57 2.37 -6.26 0.84
C ASP A 57 1.81 -4.89 0.37
N ILE A 58 2.65 -3.83 0.42
CA ILE A 58 2.32 -2.49 -0.06
C ILE A 58 2.31 -2.45 -1.58
N ASP A 59 3.34 -3.02 -2.21
CA ASP A 59 3.52 -3.00 -3.67
C ASP A 59 2.47 -3.85 -4.40
N GLN A 60 1.94 -4.91 -3.74
CA GLN A 60 0.83 -5.70 -4.26
C GLN A 60 -0.52 -4.98 -4.21
N ARG A 61 -0.64 -3.88 -3.47
CA ARG A 61 -1.91 -3.14 -3.38
C ARG A 61 -2.07 -2.25 -4.61
N ASN A 62 -3.18 -2.44 -5.31
CA ASN A 62 -3.59 -1.60 -6.44
C ASN A 62 -4.32 -0.32 -6.03
N ALA A 63 -4.42 -0.03 -4.73
CA ALA A 63 -5.19 1.11 -4.19
C ALA A 63 -4.25 2.18 -3.60
N SER A 64 -4.65 3.44 -3.70
CA SER A 64 -3.87 4.57 -3.17
C SER A 64 -3.68 4.45 -1.66
N LEU A 65 -2.46 4.73 -1.20
CA LEU A 65 -2.07 4.62 0.20
C LEU A 65 -1.09 5.74 0.58
N THR A 66 -0.95 6.00 1.87
CA THR A 66 -0.02 7.01 2.39
C THR A 66 0.98 6.35 3.34
N VAL A 67 2.27 6.43 3.03
CA VAL A 67 3.34 5.90 3.89
C VAL A 67 3.95 7.05 4.70
N LEU A 68 3.78 7.00 6.02
CA LEU A 68 4.42 7.91 6.96
C LEU A 68 5.84 7.44 7.24
N ALA A 69 6.77 7.85 6.38
CA ALA A 69 8.17 7.44 6.49
C ALA A 69 8.82 8.00 7.76
N VAL A 70 9.49 7.12 8.51
CA VAL A 70 10.26 7.47 9.71
C VAL A 70 11.73 7.65 9.33
N ASP A 71 12.38 8.68 9.87
CA ASP A 71 13.80 8.94 9.65
C ASP A 71 14.71 7.92 10.38
N ASN A 72 15.98 7.91 9.99
CA ASN A 72 16.96 7.01 10.61
C ASN A 72 17.08 7.23 12.13
N ALA A 73 16.87 8.44 12.65
CA ALA A 73 16.90 8.73 14.09
C ALA A 73 15.76 8.04 14.86
N GLY A 74 14.52 8.15 14.36
CA GLY A 74 13.38 7.42 14.93
C GLY A 74 13.54 5.91 14.81
N MET A 75 14.11 5.43 13.70
CA MET A 75 14.40 4.02 13.50
C MET A 75 15.45 3.47 14.48
N ALA A 76 16.47 4.26 14.83
CA ALA A 76 17.48 3.90 15.83
C ALA A 76 16.85 3.56 17.19
N LEU A 77 15.84 4.32 17.63
CA LEU A 77 15.09 4.05 18.86
C LEU A 77 14.33 2.71 18.80
N LEU A 78 13.72 2.40 17.65
CA LEU A 78 13.09 1.10 17.41
C LEU A 78 14.11 -0.05 17.40
N LYS A 79 15.32 0.17 16.86
CA LYS A 79 16.40 -0.84 16.89
C LYS A 79 16.85 -1.13 18.32
N ALA A 80 16.99 -0.09 19.15
CA ALA A 80 17.46 -0.20 20.53
C ALA A 80 16.55 -1.10 21.38
N ARG A 81 15.24 -1.14 21.09
CA ARG A 81 14.27 -1.98 21.80
C ARG A 81 14.33 -3.48 21.47
N ARG A 82 15.17 -3.91 20.50
CA ARG A 82 15.38 -5.32 20.09
C ARG A 82 14.07 -6.12 19.95
N LEU A 83 13.06 -5.51 19.35
CA LEU A 83 11.74 -6.12 19.23
C LEU A 83 11.75 -7.32 18.25
N PRO A 84 10.89 -8.33 18.46
CA PRO A 84 10.69 -9.42 17.52
C PRO A 84 10.24 -8.90 16.15
N ARG A 85 10.59 -9.61 15.07
CA ARG A 85 10.24 -9.24 13.69
C ARG A 85 8.73 -9.01 13.50
N ALA A 86 7.89 -9.85 14.09
CA ALA A 86 6.43 -9.71 14.03
C ALA A 86 5.94 -8.40 14.67
N THR A 87 6.51 -8.04 15.82
CA THR A 87 6.20 -6.77 16.51
C THR A 87 6.67 -5.57 15.72
N VAL A 88 7.87 -5.62 15.13
CA VAL A 88 8.37 -4.57 14.23
C VAL A 88 7.44 -4.40 13.03
N ARG A 89 7.05 -5.50 12.38
CA ARG A 89 6.09 -5.46 11.27
C ARG A 89 4.77 -4.80 11.69
N ARG A 90 4.25 -5.13 12.87
CA ARG A 90 3.02 -4.52 13.40
C ARG A 90 3.17 -3.00 13.61
N HIS A 91 4.30 -2.55 14.16
CA HIS A 91 4.55 -1.11 14.32
C HIS A 91 4.69 -0.40 12.97
N LEU A 92 5.42 -0.97 12.02
CA LEU A 92 5.56 -0.41 10.68
C LEU A 92 4.22 -0.36 9.93
N SER A 93 3.34 -1.34 10.13
CA SER A 93 2.01 -1.33 9.51
C SER A 93 1.09 -0.19 10.00
N LEU A 94 1.36 0.37 11.19
CA LEU A 94 0.65 1.57 11.67
C LEU A 94 1.06 2.83 10.88
N HIS A 95 2.28 2.86 10.37
CA HIS A 95 2.78 3.97 9.56
C HIS A 95 2.27 3.94 8.12
N VAL A 96 1.50 2.92 7.73
CA VAL A 96 0.92 2.82 6.39
C VAL A 96 -0.59 2.98 6.48
N LEU A 97 -1.07 4.09 5.97
CA LEU A 97 -2.48 4.45 5.91
C LEU A 97 -3.04 3.94 4.58
N LEU A 98 -4.21 3.33 4.64
CA LEU A 98 -4.88 2.72 3.49
C LEU A 98 -5.58 3.73 2.59
N ASP A 99 -5.67 4.98 3.02
CA ASP A 99 -6.27 6.07 2.26
C ASP A 99 -5.21 7.09 1.85
N TYR A 100 -5.45 7.76 0.74
CA TYR A 100 -4.62 8.86 0.27
C TYR A 100 -4.98 10.14 1.03
N TYR A 101 -4.07 10.62 1.85
CA TYR A 101 -4.18 11.90 2.54
C TYR A 101 -3.26 12.91 1.85
N ASP A 102 -3.88 13.88 1.17
CA ASP A 102 -3.15 15.02 0.61
C ASP A 102 -2.80 16.03 1.72
N GLN A 103 -1.88 16.95 1.42
CA GLN A 103 -1.46 17.97 2.35
C GLN A 103 -2.64 18.83 2.84
N ALA A 104 -3.62 19.10 1.98
CA ALA A 104 -4.82 19.86 2.33
C ALA A 104 -5.70 19.10 3.35
N ARG A 105 -5.97 17.80 3.15
CA ARG A 105 -6.72 16.98 4.12
C ARG A 105 -5.98 16.91 5.45
N LEU A 106 -4.67 16.65 5.43
CA LEU A 106 -3.84 16.61 6.64
C LEU A 106 -3.87 17.93 7.41
N GLN A 107 -3.84 19.07 6.71
CA GLN A 107 -3.89 20.39 7.34
C GLN A 107 -5.30 20.80 7.79
N SER A 108 -6.34 20.27 7.15
CA SER A 108 -7.74 20.49 7.52
C SER A 108 -8.23 19.61 8.66
N LEU A 109 -7.41 18.65 9.13
CA LEU A 109 -7.76 17.81 10.26
C LEU A 109 -8.11 18.70 11.46
N PRO A 110 -9.34 18.61 12.01
CA PRO A 110 -9.74 19.49 13.09
C PRO A 110 -8.90 19.16 14.33
N ARG A 111 -8.17 20.16 14.82
CA ARG A 111 -7.30 20.03 16.00
C ARG A 111 -8.15 19.60 17.20
N GLY A 112 -7.98 18.35 17.64
CA GLY A 112 -8.74 17.75 18.75
C GLY A 112 -9.80 16.73 18.34
N SER A 113 -9.99 16.46 17.04
CA SER A 113 -10.85 15.36 16.56
C SER A 113 -10.04 14.10 16.34
N SER A 114 -10.49 12.96 16.87
CA SER A 114 -9.94 11.65 16.54
C SER A 114 -10.56 11.14 15.24
N GLU A 115 -9.91 11.39 14.09
CA GLU A 115 -10.31 10.75 12.83
C GLU A 115 -9.82 9.29 12.84
N VAL A 116 -10.75 8.35 12.62
CA VAL A 116 -10.44 6.92 12.56
C VAL A 116 -9.86 6.62 11.19
N VAL A 117 -8.53 6.46 11.12
CA VAL A 117 -7.83 6.12 9.88
C VAL A 117 -7.63 4.62 9.76
N SER A 118 -7.93 4.07 8.59
CA SER A 118 -7.64 2.66 8.29
C SER A 118 -6.15 2.50 7.97
N THR A 119 -5.47 1.60 8.68
CA THR A 119 -4.05 1.29 8.47
C THR A 119 -3.86 -0.16 8.02
N LEU A 120 -2.67 -0.52 7.53
CA LEU A 120 -2.33 -1.91 7.19
C LEU A 120 -2.21 -2.86 8.39
N LEU A 121 -2.54 -2.38 9.58
CA LEU A 121 -2.55 -3.19 10.79
C LEU A 121 -3.51 -4.38 10.62
N PRO A 122 -3.05 -5.64 10.83
CA PRO A 122 -3.92 -6.81 10.71
C PRO A 122 -5.18 -6.71 11.58
N ALA A 123 -6.31 -7.20 11.08
CA ALA A 123 -7.64 -7.05 11.70
C ALA A 123 -7.73 -7.54 13.15
N SER A 124 -6.86 -8.47 13.57
CA SER A 124 -6.78 -8.96 14.96
C SER A 124 -6.25 -7.93 15.97
N SER A 125 -5.86 -6.74 15.51
CA SER A 125 -5.23 -5.71 16.33
C SER A 125 -6.00 -4.39 16.41
N ARG A 126 -7.26 -4.38 15.95
CA ARG A 126 -8.15 -3.21 16.02
C ARG A 126 -8.42 -2.82 17.49
N PRO A 127 -8.01 -1.63 17.96
CA PRO A 127 -8.52 -1.10 19.21
C PRO A 127 -9.98 -0.68 18.95
N GLY A 128 -10.94 -1.46 19.45
CA GLY A 128 -12.37 -1.19 19.30
C GLY A 128 -13.22 -2.37 18.81
N ALA A 129 -12.65 -3.56 18.58
CA ALA A 129 -13.45 -4.76 18.49
C ALA A 129 -13.88 -5.18 19.91
N GLY A 130 -14.97 -4.56 20.39
CA GLY A 130 -15.63 -4.97 21.62
C GLY A 130 -15.97 -6.46 21.54
N ALA A 131 -15.36 -7.24 22.41
CA ALA A 131 -15.78 -8.60 22.68
C ALA A 131 -17.19 -8.55 23.27
N SER A 132 -18.21 -8.66 22.43
CA SER A 132 -19.55 -9.04 22.88
C SER A 132 -19.54 -10.56 23.10
N GLY A 133 -18.89 -10.96 24.20
CA GLY A 133 -19.02 -12.30 24.74
C GLY A 133 -20.30 -12.34 25.55
N LYS A 134 -21.32 -12.96 24.99
CA LYS A 134 -22.55 -13.32 25.70
C LYS A 134 -22.15 -14.33 26.77
N VAL A 135 -22.29 -13.93 28.03
CA VAL A 135 -22.25 -14.85 29.18
C VAL A 135 -23.58 -15.59 29.22
N ASP A 136 -23.52 -16.91 29.05
CA ASP A 136 -24.55 -17.81 29.57
C ASP A 136 -24.15 -18.22 31.00
#